data_AF-A0A2P7SCC6-F1
#
_entry.id   AF-A0A2P7SCC6-F1
#
_cell.length_a   1.000
_cell.length_b   1.000
_cell.length_c   1.000
_cell.angle_alpha   90.00
_cell.angle_beta   90.00
_cell.angle_gamma   90.00
#
_symmetry.space_group_name_H-M   'P 1'
#
loop_
_entity.id
_entity.type
_entity.pdbx_description
1 polymer ?
#
loop_
_entity_poly.entity_id
_entity_poly.type
_entity_poly.pdbx_seq_one_letter_code
_entity_poly.pdbx_strand_id
1 'polypeptide(L)'
;MSDETPPSAAVVVRWGDDIIDALDEPSRYHAEIAALPAAIANVICVELLDWQVRNGGFHQYFFNSYGITINGAIRGFEAMGLPQCAEIARAARDRFGQSFPEDRGDRIGWVGDVGHRKTMNFDELDGAYYALDRKEIYAVLDLYATAAMKGRLQ
;
A
#
# COMPACT_ATOMS: atom_id res chain seq x y z
N MET A 1 22.28 -16.99 2.47
CA MET A 1 21.14 -16.04 2.47
C MET A 1 20.20 -16.57 3.53
N SER A 2 19.94 -15.83 4.60
CA SER A 2 19.07 -16.34 5.67
C SER A 2 17.66 -16.54 5.13
N ASP A 3 17.13 -17.75 5.29
CA ASP A 3 15.76 -18.20 4.96
C ASP A 3 14.66 -17.53 5.83
N GLU A 4 14.97 -16.41 6.48
CA GLU A 4 14.06 -15.79 7.43
C GLU A 4 13.20 -14.74 6.71
N THR A 5 11.88 -14.91 6.81
CA THR A 5 10.90 -13.94 6.29
C THR A 5 11.16 -12.57 6.92
N PRO A 6 11.31 -11.49 6.12
CA PRO A 6 11.49 -10.14 6.65
C PRO A 6 10.38 -9.78 7.65
N PRO A 7 10.67 -9.04 8.74
CA PRO A 7 9.68 -8.66 9.74
C PRO A 7 8.38 -8.06 9.17
N SER A 8 8.46 -7.23 8.14
CA SER A 8 7.27 -6.65 7.51
C SER A 8 6.42 -7.68 6.78
N ALA A 9 7.05 -8.58 6.02
CA ALA A 9 6.38 -9.70 5.38
C ALA A 9 5.78 -10.67 6.41
N ALA A 10 6.44 -10.88 7.55
CA ALA A 10 5.91 -11.70 8.64
C ALA A 10 4.65 -11.10 9.27
N VAL A 11 4.53 -9.77 9.28
CA VAL A 11 3.27 -9.09 9.68
C VAL A 11 2.15 -9.43 8.71
N VAL A 12 2.39 -9.35 7.41
CA VAL A 12 1.37 -9.71 6.40
C VAL A 12 0.98 -11.18 6.50
N VAL A 13 1.94 -12.09 6.66
CA VAL A 13 1.65 -13.54 6.83
C VAL A 13 0.78 -13.81 8.06
N ARG A 14 0.94 -13.01 9.14
CA ARG A 14 0.25 -13.28 10.40
C ARG A 14 -1.11 -12.57 10.54
N TRP A 15 -1.29 -11.41 9.89
CA TRP A 15 -2.47 -10.56 10.06
C TRP A 15 -3.09 -10.09 8.74
N GLY A 16 -2.51 -10.44 7.60
CA GLY A 16 -2.89 -9.91 6.29
C GLY A 16 -4.01 -10.66 5.58
N ASP A 17 -4.22 -11.95 5.87
CA ASP A 17 -5.16 -12.79 5.12
C ASP A 17 -6.59 -12.21 5.10
N ASP A 18 -7.15 -11.88 6.27
CA ASP A 18 -8.49 -11.31 6.36
C ASP A 18 -8.61 -9.94 5.65
N ILE A 19 -7.53 -9.16 5.63
CA ILE A 19 -7.46 -7.88 4.92
C ILE A 19 -7.44 -8.09 3.41
N ILE A 20 -6.59 -9.02 2.93
CA ILE A 20 -6.42 -9.35 1.52
C ILE A 20 -7.73 -9.92 0.95
N ASP A 21 -8.39 -10.81 1.70
CA ASP A 21 -9.68 -11.39 1.33
C ASP A 21 -10.81 -10.36 1.28
N ALA A 22 -10.66 -9.23 1.97
CA ALA A 22 -11.68 -8.17 2.06
C ALA A 22 -11.43 -6.98 1.11
N LEU A 23 -10.37 -6.97 0.30
CA LEU A 23 -9.97 -5.80 -0.50
C LEU A 23 -11.03 -5.30 -1.51
N ASP A 24 -11.91 -6.18 -1.97
CA ASP A 24 -13.02 -5.84 -2.87
C ASP A 24 -14.36 -5.64 -2.14
N GLU A 25 -14.35 -5.64 -0.80
CA GLU A 25 -15.52 -5.44 0.06
C GLU A 25 -15.27 -4.26 1.02
N PRO A 26 -15.49 -2.99 0.61
CA PRO A 26 -15.06 -1.82 1.37
C PRO A 26 -15.49 -1.83 2.85
N SER A 27 -16.74 -2.18 3.14
CA SER A 27 -17.24 -2.27 4.52
C SER A 27 -16.49 -3.31 5.36
N ARG A 28 -16.17 -4.47 4.78
CA ARG A 28 -15.41 -5.53 5.46
C ARG A 28 -13.95 -5.10 5.63
N TYR A 29 -13.32 -4.58 4.58
CA TYR A 29 -11.96 -4.06 4.63
C TYR A 29 -11.78 -3.05 5.78
N HIS A 30 -12.70 -2.07 5.90
CA HIS A 30 -12.62 -1.08 6.97
C HIS A 30 -12.83 -1.69 8.37
N ALA A 31 -13.71 -2.69 8.50
CA ALA A 31 -13.91 -3.40 9.76
C ALA A 31 -12.65 -4.17 10.18
N GLU A 32 -12.02 -4.89 9.26
CA GLU A 32 -10.80 -5.67 9.52
C GLU A 32 -9.61 -4.75 9.84
N ILE A 33 -9.42 -3.66 9.08
CA ILE A 33 -8.39 -2.66 9.37
C ILE A 33 -8.59 -2.02 10.75
N ALA A 34 -9.83 -1.69 11.11
CA ALA A 34 -10.14 -1.07 12.39
C ALA A 34 -9.98 -2.02 13.59
N ALA A 35 -10.03 -3.33 13.38
CA ALA A 35 -9.82 -4.33 14.41
C ALA A 35 -8.34 -4.53 14.77
N LEU A 36 -7.41 -4.11 13.90
CA LEU A 36 -5.98 -4.26 14.09
C LEU A 36 -5.38 -3.07 14.89
N PRO A 37 -4.28 -3.29 15.64
CA PRO A 37 -3.46 -2.19 16.12
C PRO A 37 -3.02 -1.31 14.94
N ALA A 38 -3.10 0.02 15.09
CA ALA A 38 -2.82 0.95 14.00
C ALA A 38 -1.44 0.74 13.35
N ALA A 39 -0.41 0.43 14.17
CA ALA A 39 0.93 0.12 13.66
C ALA A 39 0.97 -1.15 12.79
N ILE A 40 0.18 -2.18 13.10
CA ILE A 40 0.09 -3.40 12.28
C ILE A 40 -0.63 -3.10 10.96
N ALA A 41 -1.76 -2.39 11.01
CA ALA A 41 -2.47 -1.97 9.80
C ALA A 41 -1.59 -1.10 8.88
N ASN A 42 -0.79 -0.21 9.45
CA ASN A 42 0.17 0.62 8.70
C ASN A 42 1.20 -0.22 7.95
N VAL A 43 1.79 -1.24 8.60
CA VAL A 43 2.76 -2.15 7.96
C VAL A 43 2.11 -2.90 6.80
N ILE A 44 0.91 -3.46 7.02
CA ILE A 44 0.19 -4.21 5.98
C ILE A 44 -0.06 -3.31 4.76
N CYS A 45 -0.62 -2.12 4.96
CA CYS A 45 -0.94 -1.24 3.83
C CYS A 45 0.30 -0.81 3.05
N VAL A 46 1.42 -0.50 3.74
CA VAL A 46 2.68 -0.11 3.10
C VAL A 46 3.29 -1.28 2.33
N GLU A 47 3.34 -2.48 2.91
CA GLU A 47 3.91 -3.67 2.27
C GLU A 47 3.11 -4.04 1.02
N LEU A 48 1.78 -4.00 1.08
CA LEU A 48 0.91 -4.28 -0.06
C LEU A 48 1.09 -3.27 -1.20
N LEU A 49 1.24 -1.98 -0.88
CA LEU A 49 1.53 -0.96 -1.89
C LEU A 49 2.90 -1.24 -2.53
N ASP A 50 3.95 -1.44 -1.73
CA ASP A 50 5.31 -1.66 -2.23
C ASP A 50 5.38 -2.90 -3.14
N TRP A 51 4.72 -4.01 -2.75
CA TRP A 51 4.62 -5.22 -3.57
C TRP A 51 4.00 -4.97 -4.94
N GLN A 52 2.86 -4.27 -4.98
CA GLN A 52 2.17 -4.03 -6.25
C GLN A 52 2.92 -3.03 -7.12
N VAL A 53 3.35 -1.90 -6.54
CA VAL A 53 4.04 -0.85 -7.30
C VAL A 53 5.37 -1.37 -7.83
N ARG A 54 6.16 -2.10 -7.04
CA ARG A 54 7.42 -2.66 -7.56
C ARG A 54 7.23 -3.82 -8.56
N ASN A 55 6.07 -4.46 -8.58
CA ASN A 55 5.77 -5.52 -9.54
C ASN A 55 5.22 -4.98 -10.87
N GLY A 56 4.39 -3.93 -10.84
CA GLY A 56 3.72 -3.42 -12.05
C GLY A 56 3.24 -1.97 -11.97
N GLY A 57 3.81 -1.18 -11.08
CA GLY A 57 3.50 0.25 -10.92
C GLY A 57 2.17 0.53 -10.22
N PHE A 58 1.89 1.82 -10.07
CA PHE A 58 0.62 2.32 -9.53
C PHE A 58 -0.58 1.93 -10.39
N HIS A 59 -0.39 1.73 -11.70
CA HIS A 59 -1.44 1.16 -12.55
C HIS A 59 -1.89 -0.21 -12.01
N GLN A 60 -0.96 -1.16 -11.85
CA GLN A 60 -1.28 -2.48 -11.32
C GLN A 60 -1.91 -2.39 -9.92
N TYR A 61 -1.35 -1.55 -9.05
CA TYR A 61 -1.86 -1.36 -7.69
C TYR A 61 -3.33 -0.91 -7.66
N PHE A 62 -3.72 0.09 -8.45
CA PHE A 62 -5.09 0.60 -8.47
C PHE A 62 -6.07 -0.24 -9.31
N PHE A 63 -5.57 -0.90 -10.36
CA PHE A 63 -6.36 -1.80 -11.21
C PHE A 63 -6.70 -3.12 -10.49
N ASN A 64 -5.78 -3.62 -9.66
CA ASN A 64 -6.03 -4.76 -8.79
C ASN A 64 -6.79 -4.33 -7.52
N SER A 65 -7.14 -5.30 -6.68
CA SER A 65 -7.95 -5.08 -5.47
C SER A 65 -7.25 -4.20 -4.42
N TYR A 66 -5.92 -4.07 -4.49
CA TYR A 66 -5.10 -3.39 -3.49
C TYR A 66 -5.32 -1.87 -3.38
N GLY A 67 -5.88 -1.22 -4.40
CA GLY A 67 -6.03 0.25 -4.43
C GLY A 67 -6.80 0.84 -3.24
N ILE A 68 -7.70 0.07 -2.61
CA ILE A 68 -8.44 0.50 -1.41
C ILE A 68 -7.51 0.82 -0.22
N THR A 69 -6.30 0.23 -0.19
CA THR A 69 -5.36 0.42 0.92
C THR A 69 -4.62 1.76 0.89
N ILE A 70 -4.80 2.59 -0.14
CA ILE A 70 -3.94 3.75 -0.42
C ILE A 70 -3.88 4.75 0.72
N ASN A 71 -5.00 5.04 1.36
CA ASN A 71 -5.04 5.96 2.50
C ASN A 71 -4.36 5.35 3.73
N GLY A 72 -4.41 4.03 3.90
CA GLY A 72 -3.65 3.33 4.93
C GLY A 72 -2.15 3.35 4.64
N ALA A 73 -1.75 3.17 3.38
CA ALA A 73 -0.34 3.21 2.99
C ALA A 73 0.28 4.60 3.18
N ILE A 74 -0.44 5.67 2.82
CA ILE A 74 -0.01 7.06 3.06
C ILE A 74 0.23 7.29 4.56
N ARG A 75 -0.73 6.93 5.43
CA ARG A 75 -0.57 7.04 6.89
C ARG A 75 0.59 6.19 7.41
N GLY A 76 0.78 5.00 6.87
CA GLY A 76 1.88 4.12 7.23
C GLY A 76 3.24 4.73 6.90
N PHE A 77 3.42 5.27 5.68
CA PHE A 77 4.63 5.97 5.30
C PHE A 77 4.91 7.20 6.18
N GLU A 78 3.88 7.99 6.51
CA GLU A 78 4.00 9.12 7.44
C GLU A 78 4.47 8.66 8.83
N ALA A 79 3.84 7.61 9.38
CA ALA A 79 4.19 7.06 10.69
C ALA A 79 5.61 6.45 10.73
N MET A 80 6.10 5.98 9.59
CA MET A 80 7.45 5.43 9.43
C MET A 80 8.51 6.50 9.16
N GLY A 81 8.13 7.78 9.02
CA GLY A 81 9.07 8.84 8.67
C GLY A 81 9.58 8.75 7.23
N LEU A 82 8.74 8.26 6.31
CA LEU A 82 9.02 8.14 4.87
C LEU A 82 8.19 9.16 4.06
N PRO A 83 8.39 10.47 4.24
CA PRO A 83 7.54 11.50 3.65
C PRO A 83 7.56 11.48 2.12
N GLN A 84 8.68 11.13 1.49
CA GLN A 84 8.76 11.04 0.03
C GLN A 84 7.85 9.92 -0.52
N CYS A 85 7.82 8.75 0.13
CA CYS A 85 6.89 7.68 -0.23
C CYS A 85 5.44 8.12 -0.05
N ALA A 86 5.13 8.79 1.07
CA ALA A 86 3.79 9.30 1.36
C ALA A 86 3.32 10.29 0.30
N GLU A 87 4.17 11.23 -0.10
CA GLU A 87 3.82 12.24 -1.12
C GLU A 87 3.62 11.64 -2.50
N ILE A 88 4.44 10.67 -2.91
CA ILE A 88 4.23 9.96 -4.18
C ILE A 88 2.91 9.19 -4.16
N ALA A 89 2.64 8.44 -3.08
CA ALA A 89 1.38 7.71 -2.92
C ALA A 89 0.15 8.64 -2.91
N ARG A 90 0.26 9.81 -2.25
CA ARG A 90 -0.78 10.84 -2.24
C ARG A 90 -1.01 11.41 -3.63
N ALA A 91 0.05 11.75 -4.35
CA ALA A 91 -0.04 12.24 -5.73
C ALA A 91 -0.68 11.20 -6.68
N ALA A 92 -0.42 9.90 -6.46
CA ALA A 92 -1.03 8.82 -7.21
C ALA A 92 -2.54 8.71 -6.91
N ARG A 93 -2.94 8.76 -5.62
CA ARG A 93 -4.36 8.80 -5.20
C ARG A 93 -5.09 10.02 -5.77
N ASP A 94 -4.45 11.19 -5.78
CA ASP A 94 -5.10 12.45 -6.17
C ASP A 94 -5.42 12.52 -7.68
N ARG A 95 -4.90 11.57 -8.49
CA ARG A 95 -5.30 11.40 -9.89
C ARG A 95 -6.77 11.02 -10.07
N PHE A 96 -7.41 10.49 -9.01
CA PHE A 96 -8.84 10.16 -9.01
C PHE A 96 -9.73 11.36 -8.64
N GLY A 97 -9.15 12.53 -8.33
CA GLY A 97 -9.88 13.73 -7.95
C GLY A 97 -10.21 13.81 -6.46
N GLN A 98 -11.28 14.54 -6.12
CA GLN A 98 -11.60 14.88 -4.73
C GLN A 98 -12.08 13.68 -3.88
N SER A 99 -12.65 12.66 -4.50
CA SER A 99 -13.16 11.47 -3.83
C SER A 99 -12.54 10.25 -4.48
N PHE A 100 -11.78 9.49 -3.68
CA PHE A 100 -11.14 8.27 -4.14
C PHE A 100 -12.16 7.13 -4.22
N PRO A 101 -12.30 6.42 -5.36
CA PRO A 101 -13.21 5.28 -5.47
C PRO A 101 -12.65 4.07 -4.72
N GLU A 102 -13.31 3.67 -3.64
CA GLU A 102 -12.93 2.49 -2.86
C GLU A 102 -13.40 1.17 -3.47
N ASP A 103 -14.45 1.19 -4.29
CA ASP A 103 -14.87 0.03 -5.08
C ASP A 103 -13.88 -0.19 -6.25
N ARG A 104 -13.45 -1.45 -6.45
CA ARG A 104 -12.50 -1.79 -7.51
C ARG A 104 -13.09 -1.60 -8.90
N GLY A 105 -14.36 -1.96 -9.11
CA GLY A 105 -15.04 -1.78 -10.40
C GLY A 105 -15.08 -0.32 -10.81
N ASP A 106 -15.40 0.56 -9.86
CA ASP A 106 -15.34 2.01 -10.07
C ASP A 106 -13.92 2.46 -10.41
N ARG A 107 -12.89 2.03 -9.65
CA ARG A 107 -11.48 2.38 -9.96
C ARG A 107 -11.05 1.95 -11.34
N ILE A 108 -11.39 0.75 -11.79
CA ILE A 108 -11.01 0.24 -13.12
C ILE A 108 -11.55 1.17 -14.22
N GLY A 109 -12.75 1.73 -14.05
CA GLY A 109 -13.30 2.71 -14.98
C GLY A 109 -12.46 3.98 -15.13
N TRP A 110 -11.72 4.37 -14.09
CA TRP A 110 -10.79 5.51 -14.10
C TRP A 110 -9.40 5.13 -14.62
N VAL A 111 -8.85 4.02 -14.12
CA VAL A 111 -7.48 3.58 -14.43
C VAL A 111 -7.37 3.12 -15.88
N GLY A 112 -8.37 2.38 -16.37
CA GLY A 112 -8.42 1.80 -17.70
C GLY A 112 -7.45 0.63 -17.91
N ASP A 113 -7.70 -0.16 -18.96
CA ASP A 113 -6.82 -1.26 -19.35
C ASP A 113 -5.49 -0.74 -19.90
N VAL A 114 -4.40 -1.46 -19.67
CA VAL A 114 -3.07 -1.08 -20.18
C VAL A 114 -3.10 -0.96 -21.71
N GLY A 115 -2.51 0.11 -22.26
CA GLY A 115 -2.41 0.34 -23.71
C GLY A 115 -3.67 0.95 -24.34
N HIS A 116 -4.72 1.18 -23.56
CA HIS A 116 -5.91 1.89 -24.03
C HIS A 116 -5.67 3.42 -24.05
N ARG A 117 -6.31 4.16 -24.97
CA ARG A 117 -6.10 5.62 -25.09
C ARG A 117 -6.49 6.42 -23.84
N LYS A 118 -7.37 5.85 -23.01
CA LYS A 118 -7.88 6.47 -21.78
C LYS A 118 -7.16 5.99 -20.51
N THR A 119 -6.10 5.19 -20.62
CA THR A 119 -5.37 4.69 -19.45
C THR A 119 -4.78 5.86 -18.68
N MET A 120 -4.99 5.86 -17.37
CA MET A 120 -4.39 6.84 -16.48
C MET A 120 -2.87 6.63 -16.45
N ASN A 121 -2.12 7.69 -16.72
CA ASN A 121 -0.66 7.63 -16.75
C ASN A 121 -0.07 7.86 -15.34
N PHE A 122 0.68 6.88 -14.84
CA PHE A 122 1.43 6.95 -13.58
C PHE A 122 2.96 6.92 -13.77
N ASP A 123 3.48 6.95 -15.00
CA ASP A 123 4.89 6.68 -15.34
C ASP A 123 5.87 7.56 -14.54
N GLU A 124 5.55 8.85 -14.38
CA GLU A 124 6.39 9.78 -13.60
C GLU A 124 6.43 9.41 -12.11
N LEU A 125 5.29 8.95 -11.57
CA LEU A 125 5.17 8.55 -10.16
C LEU A 125 5.80 7.19 -9.91
N ASP A 126 5.64 6.25 -10.86
CA ASP A 126 6.34 4.97 -10.86
C ASP A 126 7.85 5.19 -10.89
N GLY A 127 8.34 6.03 -11.82
CA GLY A 127 9.76 6.40 -11.91
C GLY A 127 10.29 7.04 -10.63
N ALA A 128 9.53 7.97 -10.04
CA ALA A 128 9.89 8.58 -8.75
C ALA A 128 9.94 7.55 -7.62
N TYR A 129 8.97 6.62 -7.55
CA TYR A 129 8.94 5.58 -6.52
C TYR A 129 10.10 4.59 -6.68
N TYR A 130 10.43 4.21 -7.93
CA TYR A 130 11.54 3.31 -8.23
C TYR A 130 12.92 3.93 -7.97
N ALA A 131 13.02 5.26 -8.06
CA ALA A 131 14.25 5.99 -7.77
C ALA A 131 14.58 6.05 -6.26
N LEU A 132 13.60 5.80 -5.38
CA LEU A 132 13.84 5.71 -3.94
C LEU A 132 14.65 4.45 -3.59
N ASP A 133 15.55 4.55 -2.61
CA ASP A 133 16.35 3.40 -2.19
C ASP A 133 15.46 2.35 -1.51
N ARG A 134 15.21 1.26 -2.23
CA ARG A 134 14.46 0.12 -1.75
C ARG A 134 15.01 -0.42 -0.44
N LYS A 135 16.34 -0.51 -0.28
CA LYS A 135 16.95 -1.07 0.94
C LYS A 135 16.68 -0.18 2.15
N GLU A 136 16.71 1.14 1.98
CA GLU A 136 16.38 2.08 3.06
C GLU A 136 14.91 1.98 3.45
N ILE A 137 14.01 1.91 2.47
CA ILE A 137 12.56 1.73 2.72
C ILE A 137 12.31 0.44 3.51
N TYR A 138 12.86 -0.70 3.06
CA TYR A 138 12.66 -1.98 3.75
C TYR A 138 13.31 -2.00 5.13
N ALA A 139 14.49 -1.38 5.32
CA ALA A 139 15.10 -1.29 6.64
C ALA A 139 14.22 -0.54 7.66
N VAL A 140 13.59 0.57 7.23
CA VAL A 140 12.65 1.32 8.06
C VAL A 140 11.38 0.52 8.32
N LEU A 141 10.81 -0.09 7.28
CA LEU A 141 9.60 -0.88 7.35
C LEU A 141 9.75 -2.10 8.27
N ASP A 142 10.87 -2.82 8.18
CA ASP A 142 11.18 -3.97 9.03
C ASP A 142 11.43 -3.58 10.50
N LEU A 143 12.07 -2.42 10.72
CA LEU A 143 12.25 -1.88 12.06
C LEU A 143 10.90 -1.51 12.69
N TYR A 144 10.04 -0.84 11.93
CA TYR A 144 8.71 -0.46 12.36
C TYR A 144 7.84 -1.71 12.63
N ALA A 145 7.86 -2.70 11.74
CA ALA A 145 7.16 -3.97 11.91
C ALA A 145 7.63 -4.72 13.17
N THR A 146 8.95 -4.76 13.41
CA THR A 146 9.53 -5.35 14.62
C THR A 146 9.04 -4.65 15.89
N ALA A 147 8.97 -3.32 15.88
CA ALA A 147 8.47 -2.55 17.02
C ALA A 147 6.96 -2.76 17.23
N ALA A 148 6.18 -2.78 16.14
CA ALA A 148 4.73 -3.02 16.16
C ALA A 148 4.40 -4.40 16.74
N MET A 149 5.08 -5.46 16.28
CA MET A 149 4.88 -6.83 16.79
C MET A 149 5.23 -6.98 18.28
N LYS A 150 6.12 -6.13 18.81
CA LYS A 150 6.50 -6.11 20.23
C LYS A 150 5.58 -5.22 21.08
N GLY A 151 4.54 -4.61 20.49
CA GLY A 151 3.62 -3.69 21.18
C GLY A 151 4.29 -2.39 21.63
N ARG A 152 5.38 -1.97 20.98
CA ARG A 152 6.17 -0.79 21.37
C ARG A 152 5.72 0.50 20.70
N LEU A 153 4.73 0.42 19.82
CA LEU A 153 4.09 1.54 19.14
C LEU A 153 2.62 1.49 19.56
N GLN A 154 2.21 2.43 20.43
CA GLN A 154 0.82 2.63 20.85
C GLN A 154 0.32 3.97 20.34
#